data_AF-A0A317G4Z3-F1
#
_entry.id   AF-A0A317G4Z3-F1
#
_cell.length_a   1.000
_cell.length_b   1.000
_cell.length_c   1.000
_cell.angle_alpha   90.00
_cell.angle_beta   90.00
_cell.angle_gamma   90.00
#
_symmetry.space_group_name_H-M   'P 1'
#
loop_
_entity.id
_entity.type
_entity.pdbx_description
1 polymer ?
#
loop_
_entity_poly.entity_id
_entity_poly.type
_entity_poly.pdbx_seq_one_letter_code
_entity_poly.pdbx_strand_id
1 'polypeptide(L)'
;MTDRAKVIFGNEMPERTYKSAVKSKIKNAAKYGDDSNASYDVKIVDNPYIGPSLGVSDIRVNEGSGDTSFDLEKGIIVGNIRMGFGHYRISMAMASAAKALGYKPYWLDLNSFPATTCTKLIGGQNELYSLGSRLSKNPVFNKLVWEPVNYELFRRLSYNCSDQKNAELMAPVYKNIPKEIPVIGTHVWPAQAAIHAGMKYVVNAIPDNWPMALHLSEGSVHTIQTHNSYQGYRILNGMNGKKTCNPMPDQSLVYTGHYIDHELVSNIEKDCQARIDRKKNGKPVRFLLTIGGAGAQKEIFAGIIKHLLPAIEKGRAALYVNVGDYRNVWDELLNEIPGMRACVSEHMNNWEDTEDFAAKALDPANDITGIHGFYHENIFEAVYATNLLMRSCDVLVTKPSELAFYPVPKLFIRRVGKHEMWGAIHSAEVGDGTLECRDMGHTVQMLDMFLWDEHFLENMCMNIVNNKKAGLYDGAYNVVKIAMGLKRED
;
A
#
# COMPACT_ATOMS: atom_id res chain seq x y z
N MET A 1 5.54 18.77 -26.56
CA MET A 1 5.42 17.71 -25.53
C MET A 1 4.90 16.45 -26.22
N THR A 2 5.55 15.30 -26.04
CA THR A 2 5.14 14.03 -26.67
C THR A 2 3.80 13.58 -26.09
N ASP A 3 2.85 13.19 -26.95
CA ASP A 3 1.54 12.69 -26.49
C ASP A 3 1.65 11.24 -26.02
N ARG A 4 1.79 11.08 -24.71
CA ARG A 4 2.07 9.79 -24.04
C ARG A 4 0.90 8.81 -24.09
N ALA A 5 -0.31 9.26 -24.42
CA ALA A 5 -1.44 8.36 -24.60
C ALA A 5 -1.42 7.66 -25.98
N LYS A 6 -0.69 8.19 -26.97
CA LYS A 6 -0.63 7.62 -28.32
C LYS A 6 0.34 6.44 -28.43
N VAL A 7 1.45 6.50 -27.71
CA VAL A 7 2.49 5.47 -27.74
C VAL A 7 2.89 5.16 -26.30
N ILE A 8 2.72 3.91 -25.89
CA ILE A 8 3.03 3.43 -24.53
C ILE A 8 4.17 2.41 -24.65
N PHE A 9 5.36 2.77 -24.16
CA PHE A 9 6.60 1.99 -24.25
C PHE A 9 6.88 1.44 -25.66
N GLY A 10 6.75 2.31 -26.68
CA GLY A 10 6.94 1.93 -28.08
C GLY A 10 5.78 1.14 -28.71
N ASN A 11 4.64 1.01 -28.03
CA ASN A 11 3.43 0.39 -28.57
C ASN A 11 2.42 1.46 -28.99
N GLU A 12 2.19 1.61 -30.30
CA GLU A 12 1.23 2.57 -30.83
C GLU A 12 -0.22 2.14 -30.59
N MET A 13 -1.02 3.05 -30.05
CA MET A 13 -2.43 2.83 -29.80
C MET A 13 -3.26 3.08 -31.07
N PRO A 14 -4.23 2.21 -31.39
CA PRO A 14 -5.12 2.45 -32.52
C PRO A 14 -5.80 3.81 -32.43
N GLU A 15 -5.93 4.51 -33.57
CA GLU A 15 -6.51 5.85 -33.64
C GLU A 15 -7.92 5.93 -33.00
N ARG A 16 -8.71 4.87 -33.12
CA ARG A 16 -10.03 4.76 -32.46
C ARG A 16 -9.91 4.79 -30.94
N THR A 17 -8.94 4.06 -30.38
CA THR A 17 -8.66 4.01 -28.94
C THR A 17 -8.22 5.39 -28.46
N TYR A 18 -7.27 6.02 -29.16
CA TYR A 18 -6.80 7.36 -28.83
C TYR A 18 -7.93 8.41 -28.88
N LYS A 19 -8.76 8.40 -29.93
CA LYS A 19 -9.95 9.27 -30.02
C LYS A 19 -10.93 9.05 -28.86
N SER A 20 -11.09 7.81 -28.41
CA SER A 20 -11.91 7.49 -27.23
C SER A 20 -11.32 8.06 -25.94
N ALA A 21 -10.00 7.98 -25.77
CA ALA A 21 -9.28 8.58 -24.64
C ALA A 21 -9.45 10.10 -24.61
N VAL A 22 -9.33 10.78 -25.74
CA VAL A 22 -9.57 12.23 -25.86
C VAL A 22 -11.02 12.58 -25.48
N LYS A 23 -12.00 11.81 -25.97
CA LYS A 23 -13.41 12.01 -25.57
C LYS A 23 -13.62 11.80 -24.08
N SER A 24 -12.94 10.82 -23.47
CA SER A 24 -12.98 10.62 -22.02
C SER A 24 -12.46 11.84 -21.27
N LYS A 25 -11.31 12.40 -21.68
CA LYS A 25 -10.76 13.62 -21.07
C LYS A 25 -11.75 14.77 -21.15
N ILE A 26 -12.31 15.04 -22.33
CA ILE A 26 -13.31 16.12 -22.53
C ILE A 26 -14.52 15.92 -21.63
N LYS A 27 -15.04 14.68 -21.54
CA LYS A 27 -16.18 14.36 -20.66
C LYS A 27 -15.83 14.60 -19.19
N ASN A 28 -14.66 14.17 -18.74
CA ASN A 28 -14.23 14.36 -17.36
C ASN A 28 -13.97 15.83 -17.04
N ALA A 29 -13.41 16.59 -17.98
CA ALA A 29 -13.25 18.03 -17.86
C ALA A 29 -14.60 18.73 -17.68
N ALA A 30 -15.60 18.36 -18.50
CA ALA A 30 -16.96 18.90 -18.36
C ALA A 30 -17.64 18.53 -17.03
N LYS A 31 -17.32 17.35 -16.47
CA LYS A 31 -17.93 16.87 -15.22
C LYS A 31 -17.25 17.42 -13.97
N TYR A 32 -15.92 17.49 -13.95
CA TYR A 32 -15.12 17.75 -12.75
C TYR A 32 -14.44 19.13 -12.76
N GLY A 33 -14.48 19.84 -13.89
CA GLY A 33 -13.76 21.10 -14.12
C GLY A 33 -12.57 20.91 -15.08
N ASP A 34 -12.04 22.02 -15.59
CA ASP A 34 -10.82 22.03 -16.39
C ASP A 34 -9.86 23.10 -15.86
N ASP A 35 -8.87 22.65 -15.11
CA ASP A 35 -7.84 23.51 -14.52
C ASP A 35 -6.57 23.59 -15.38
N SER A 36 -6.62 23.20 -16.66
CA SER A 36 -5.44 23.19 -17.55
C SER A 36 -4.70 24.54 -17.59
N ASN A 37 -5.40 25.66 -17.40
CA ASN A 37 -4.84 27.01 -17.36
C ASN A 37 -4.64 27.56 -15.93
N ALA A 38 -5.09 26.85 -14.89
CA ALA A 38 -4.96 27.29 -13.51
C ALA A 38 -3.50 27.43 -13.10
N SER A 39 -3.25 28.28 -12.10
CA SER A 39 -1.95 28.45 -11.47
C SER A 39 -2.18 28.61 -9.98
N TYR A 40 -2.01 27.51 -9.25
CA TYR A 40 -2.25 27.47 -7.82
C TYR A 40 -1.02 27.92 -7.05
N ASP A 41 -1.22 28.69 -5.97
CA ASP A 41 -0.20 28.81 -4.94
C ASP A 41 0.14 27.43 -4.37
N VAL A 42 1.39 27.27 -3.97
CA VAL A 42 1.91 26.06 -3.32
C VAL A 42 2.57 26.52 -2.04
N LYS A 43 2.39 25.78 -0.95
CA LYS A 43 3.13 25.99 0.30
C LYS A 43 3.50 24.66 0.95
N ILE A 44 4.52 24.67 1.78
CA ILE A 44 5.00 23.57 2.59
C ILE A 44 4.56 23.85 4.03
N VAL A 45 3.96 22.85 4.67
CA VAL A 45 3.56 22.92 6.08
C VAL A 45 3.96 21.63 6.79
N ASP A 46 4.17 21.68 8.10
CA ASP A 46 4.43 20.47 8.88
C ASP A 46 3.22 19.52 8.82
N ASN A 47 3.47 18.23 8.61
CA ASN A 47 2.42 17.22 8.68
C ASN A 47 2.14 16.88 10.16
N PRO A 48 0.92 17.11 10.68
CA PRO A 48 0.66 16.98 12.11
C PRO A 48 0.54 15.53 12.59
N TYR A 49 0.36 14.56 11.68
CA TYR A 49 0.07 13.17 12.03
C TYR A 49 1.30 12.27 11.87
N ILE A 50 1.87 12.22 10.68
CA ILE A 50 3.04 11.38 10.36
C ILE A 50 4.33 12.17 10.25
N GLY A 51 4.28 13.50 10.32
CA GLY A 51 5.45 14.36 10.25
C GLY A 51 6.49 14.05 11.33
N PRO A 52 6.12 13.96 12.63
CA PRO A 52 7.08 13.63 13.69
C PRO A 52 7.78 12.28 13.46
N SER A 53 7.01 11.23 13.17
CA SER A 53 7.54 9.87 13.03
C SER A 53 8.33 9.68 11.73
N LEU A 54 7.84 10.20 10.60
CA LEU A 54 8.41 9.98 9.26
C LEU A 54 9.22 11.16 8.70
N GLY A 55 9.30 12.29 9.40
CA GLY A 55 10.04 13.49 8.96
C GLY A 55 9.43 14.18 7.74
N VAL A 56 8.12 14.10 7.61
CA VAL A 56 7.38 14.53 6.43
C VAL A 56 6.79 15.93 6.61
N SER A 57 6.87 16.74 5.56
CA SER A 57 6.10 17.98 5.41
C SER A 57 5.09 17.86 4.27
N ASP A 58 3.90 18.42 4.44
CA ASP A 58 2.86 18.43 3.41
C ASP A 58 3.12 19.53 2.37
N ILE A 59 2.94 19.19 1.11
CA ILE A 59 2.74 20.16 0.03
C ILE A 59 1.24 20.47 -0.04
N ARG A 60 0.89 21.74 0.22
CA ARG A 60 -0.47 22.26 0.10
C ARG A 60 -0.60 23.07 -1.18
N VAL A 61 -1.73 22.90 -1.88
CA VAL A 61 -2.01 23.55 -3.16
C VAL A 61 -3.31 24.35 -3.03
N ASN A 62 -3.28 25.61 -3.46
CA ASN A 62 -4.43 26.53 -3.43
C ASN A 62 -4.98 26.77 -2.02
N GLU A 63 -4.08 27.04 -1.06
CA GLU A 63 -4.39 27.28 0.36
C GLU A 63 -3.76 28.57 0.91
N GLY A 64 -3.38 29.50 0.02
CA GLY A 64 -2.84 30.82 0.36
C GLY A 64 -1.32 30.82 0.56
N SER A 65 -0.81 31.94 1.08
CA SER A 65 0.63 32.12 1.30
C SER A 65 1.17 31.24 2.44
N GLY A 66 2.39 30.72 2.26
CA GLY A 66 3.13 29.96 3.25
C GLY A 66 4.59 29.78 2.80
N ASP A 67 5.35 28.97 3.52
CA ASP A 67 6.71 28.63 3.12
C ASP A 67 6.70 27.91 1.76
N THR A 68 7.53 28.33 0.82
CA THR A 68 7.66 27.71 -0.50
C THR A 68 9.09 27.25 -0.77
N SER A 69 9.94 27.28 0.28
CA SER A 69 11.34 26.91 0.21
C SER A 69 11.49 25.38 0.17
N PHE A 70 11.33 24.85 -1.04
CA PHE A 70 11.74 23.48 -1.30
C PHE A 70 13.26 23.34 -1.15
N ASP A 71 13.68 22.29 -0.46
CA ASP A 71 15.08 21.88 -0.44
C ASP A 71 15.40 21.25 -1.80
N LEU A 72 16.03 22.02 -2.68
CA LEU A 72 16.38 21.54 -4.02
C LEU A 72 17.54 20.55 -4.00
N GLU A 73 18.24 20.33 -2.90
CA GLU A 73 19.34 19.36 -2.80
C GLU A 73 18.82 18.01 -2.28
N LYS A 74 18.15 18.04 -1.13
CA LYS A 74 17.71 16.87 -0.37
C LYS A 74 16.21 16.57 -0.50
N GLY A 75 15.44 17.46 -1.09
CA GLY A 75 14.00 17.30 -1.25
C GLY A 75 13.64 16.14 -2.17
N ILE A 76 12.62 15.38 -1.76
CA ILE A 76 12.00 14.33 -2.57
C ILE A 76 10.50 14.33 -2.34
N ILE A 77 9.70 14.26 -3.40
CA ILE A 77 8.25 14.26 -3.31
C ILE A 77 7.75 12.82 -3.30
N VAL A 78 6.93 12.48 -2.31
CA VAL A 78 6.15 11.24 -2.26
C VAL A 78 4.71 11.60 -2.61
N GLY A 79 4.33 11.33 -3.86
CA GLY A 79 2.99 11.61 -4.38
C GLY A 79 2.06 10.42 -4.22
N ASN A 80 0.88 10.63 -3.64
CA ASN A 80 -0.07 9.55 -3.36
C ASN A 80 -1.53 9.92 -3.62
N ILE A 81 -2.41 8.93 -3.42
CA ILE A 81 -3.87 9.04 -3.49
C ILE A 81 -4.52 8.24 -2.35
N ARG A 82 -5.77 8.60 -2.03
CA ARG A 82 -6.60 7.98 -1.00
C ARG A 82 -7.51 6.89 -1.55
N MET A 83 -6.94 5.87 -2.18
CA MET A 83 -7.67 4.71 -2.71
C MET A 83 -7.30 3.41 -1.98
N GLY A 84 -7.69 3.34 -0.71
CA GLY A 84 -7.40 2.19 0.15
C GLY A 84 -6.07 2.31 0.91
N PHE A 85 -5.95 1.53 1.98
CA PHE A 85 -4.82 1.60 2.92
C PHE A 85 -3.46 1.24 2.33
N GLY A 86 -3.44 0.46 1.24
CA GLY A 86 -2.22 -0.01 0.58
C GLY A 86 -1.33 1.11 0.06
N HIS A 87 -1.90 2.08 -0.66
CA HIS A 87 -1.13 3.18 -1.27
C HIS A 87 -0.49 4.09 -0.22
N TYR A 88 -1.19 4.35 0.89
CA TYR A 88 -0.62 5.10 2.01
C TYR A 88 0.57 4.38 2.63
N ARG A 89 0.44 3.06 2.80
CA ARG A 89 1.50 2.27 3.40
C ARG A 89 2.78 2.28 2.56
N ILE A 90 2.65 2.14 1.25
CA ILE A 90 3.79 2.28 0.32
C ILE A 90 4.37 3.71 0.41
N SER A 91 3.52 4.72 0.52
CA SER A 91 3.98 6.11 0.68
C SER A 91 4.74 6.36 1.97
N MET A 92 4.26 5.80 3.09
CA MET A 92 4.95 5.84 4.38
C MET A 92 6.30 5.14 4.28
N ALA A 93 6.38 3.99 3.60
CA ALA A 93 7.63 3.28 3.39
C ALA A 93 8.66 4.12 2.61
N MET A 94 8.23 4.81 1.55
CA MET A 94 9.10 5.71 0.77
C MET A 94 9.58 6.90 1.61
N ALA A 95 8.68 7.52 2.37
CA ALA A 95 9.02 8.65 3.25
C ALA A 95 9.99 8.22 4.36
N SER A 96 9.73 7.08 5.01
CA SER A 96 10.56 6.48 6.04
C SER A 96 11.97 6.18 5.52
N ALA A 97 12.08 5.54 4.35
CA ALA A 97 13.37 5.27 3.70
C ALA A 97 14.11 6.55 3.30
N ALA A 98 13.40 7.57 2.79
CA ALA A 98 13.98 8.86 2.42
C ALA A 98 14.60 9.57 3.64
N LYS A 99 13.85 9.66 4.75
CA LYS A 99 14.35 10.20 6.02
C LYS A 99 15.59 9.45 6.50
N ALA A 100 15.56 8.12 6.47
CA ALA A 100 16.68 7.28 6.92
C ALA A 100 17.94 7.45 6.06
N LEU A 101 17.78 7.81 4.77
CA LEU A 101 18.88 8.15 3.87
C LEU A 101 19.35 9.62 4.00
N GLY A 102 18.74 10.41 4.88
CA GLY A 102 19.09 11.82 5.10
C GLY A 102 18.44 12.80 4.13
N TYR A 103 17.42 12.37 3.38
CA TYR A 103 16.62 13.23 2.50
C TYR A 103 15.42 13.84 3.23
N LYS A 104 14.82 14.86 2.62
CA LYS A 104 13.65 15.58 3.13
C LYS A 104 12.40 15.16 2.33
N PRO A 105 11.58 14.23 2.84
CA PRO A 105 10.37 13.80 2.16
C PRO A 105 9.26 14.86 2.23
N TYR A 106 8.69 15.19 1.08
CA TYR A 106 7.53 16.05 0.93
C TYR A 106 6.32 15.22 0.51
N TRP A 107 5.22 15.33 1.24
CA TRP A 107 3.99 14.58 0.95
C TRP A 107 3.08 15.36 0.03
N LEU A 108 2.74 14.76 -1.10
CA LEU A 108 1.79 15.34 -2.05
C LEU A 108 0.59 14.42 -2.21
N ASP A 109 -0.42 14.65 -1.38
CA ASP A 109 -1.67 13.91 -1.41
C ASP A 109 -2.67 14.57 -2.36
N LEU A 110 -2.87 13.94 -3.52
CA LEU A 110 -3.70 14.49 -4.58
C LEU A 110 -5.19 14.57 -4.24
N ASN A 111 -5.64 13.99 -3.13
CA ASN A 111 -7.01 14.16 -2.64
C ASN A 111 -7.17 15.30 -1.63
N SER A 112 -6.08 15.97 -1.23
CA SER A 112 -6.13 17.03 -0.22
C SER A 112 -6.59 18.39 -0.77
N PHE A 113 -6.86 18.52 -2.08
CA PHE A 113 -7.14 19.81 -2.73
C PHE A 113 -8.55 19.86 -3.34
N PRO A 114 -9.63 19.86 -2.54
CA PRO A 114 -11.00 19.62 -3.01
C PRO A 114 -11.51 20.61 -4.07
N ALA A 115 -10.93 21.82 -4.12
CA ALA A 115 -11.26 22.82 -5.13
C ALA A 115 -10.79 22.44 -6.55
N THR A 116 -9.75 21.61 -6.66
CA THR A 116 -9.08 21.28 -7.92
C THR A 116 -9.80 20.18 -8.69
N THR A 117 -9.68 20.21 -10.02
CA THR A 117 -10.12 19.16 -10.95
C THR A 117 -9.43 17.84 -10.64
N CYS A 118 -8.16 17.87 -10.25
CA CYS A 118 -7.38 16.70 -9.84
C CYS A 118 -8.10 15.91 -8.76
N THR A 119 -8.38 16.54 -7.61
CA THR A 119 -9.06 15.89 -6.48
C THR A 119 -10.46 15.41 -6.84
N LYS A 120 -11.24 16.22 -7.57
CA LYS A 120 -12.61 15.86 -7.97
C LYS A 120 -12.65 14.63 -8.88
N LEU A 121 -11.71 14.57 -9.84
CA LEU A 121 -11.58 13.42 -10.74
C LEU A 121 -11.20 12.15 -9.97
N ILE A 122 -10.17 12.22 -9.12
CA ILE A 122 -9.73 11.09 -8.30
C ILE A 122 -10.86 10.64 -7.35
N GLY A 123 -11.53 11.59 -6.70
CA GLY A 123 -12.67 11.31 -5.82
C GLY A 123 -13.80 10.58 -6.55
N GLY A 124 -14.17 11.05 -7.74
CA GLY A 124 -15.18 10.39 -8.57
C GLY A 124 -14.80 8.98 -9.00
N GLN A 125 -13.52 8.72 -9.29
CA GLN A 125 -13.05 7.36 -9.60
C GLN A 125 -13.05 6.46 -8.35
N ASN A 126 -12.68 7.00 -7.20
CA ASN A 126 -12.71 6.27 -5.93
C ASN A 126 -14.14 5.88 -5.51
N GLU A 127 -15.11 6.77 -5.69
CA GLU A 127 -16.52 6.49 -5.44
C GLU A 127 -17.03 5.32 -6.31
N LEU A 128 -16.68 5.32 -7.60
CA LEU A 128 -17.05 4.25 -8.53
C LEU A 128 -16.40 2.92 -8.15
N TYR A 129 -15.10 2.93 -7.82
CA TYR A 129 -14.39 1.73 -7.37
C TYR A 129 -14.99 1.18 -6.07
N SER A 130 -15.22 2.04 -5.09
CA SER A 130 -15.82 1.70 -3.80
C SER A 130 -17.22 1.12 -3.95
N LEU A 131 -18.05 1.71 -4.84
CA LEU A 131 -19.36 1.17 -5.17
C LEU A 131 -19.24 -0.23 -5.79
N GLY A 132 -18.36 -0.42 -6.77
CA GLY A 132 -18.14 -1.73 -7.39
C GLY A 132 -17.63 -2.78 -6.40
N SER A 133 -16.73 -2.40 -5.49
CA SER A 133 -16.23 -3.30 -4.43
C SER A 133 -17.31 -3.67 -3.42
N ARG A 134 -18.29 -2.80 -3.13
CA ARG A 134 -19.43 -3.19 -2.29
C ARG A 134 -20.36 -4.15 -3.02
N LEU A 135 -20.61 -3.89 -4.32
CA LEU A 135 -21.43 -4.76 -5.17
C LEU A 135 -20.80 -6.13 -5.42
N SER A 136 -19.47 -6.26 -5.35
CA SER A 136 -18.76 -7.54 -5.50
C SER A 136 -19.03 -8.55 -4.38
N LYS A 137 -19.69 -8.14 -3.28
CA LYS A 137 -20.25 -9.08 -2.30
C LYS A 137 -21.31 -10.00 -2.92
N ASN A 138 -21.98 -9.57 -4.00
CA ASN A 138 -22.87 -10.43 -4.76
C ASN A 138 -22.06 -11.36 -5.69
N PRO A 139 -22.16 -12.70 -5.56
CA PRO A 139 -21.35 -13.63 -6.34
C PRO A 139 -21.52 -13.54 -7.87
N VAL A 140 -22.72 -13.17 -8.33
CA VAL A 140 -23.04 -13.04 -9.76
C VAL A 140 -22.41 -11.77 -10.32
N PHE A 141 -22.59 -10.62 -9.65
CA PHE A 141 -21.93 -9.37 -10.03
C PHE A 141 -20.40 -9.53 -9.97
N ASN A 142 -19.88 -10.20 -8.95
CA ASN A 142 -18.46 -10.44 -8.81
C ASN A 142 -17.91 -11.20 -10.02
N LYS A 143 -18.53 -12.33 -10.35
CA LYS A 143 -18.09 -13.21 -11.44
C LYS A 143 -18.24 -12.57 -12.83
N LEU A 144 -19.32 -11.83 -13.06
CA LEU A 144 -19.68 -11.32 -14.40
C LEU A 144 -19.14 -9.91 -14.69
N VAL A 145 -18.89 -9.10 -13.65
CA VAL A 145 -18.53 -7.67 -13.81
C VAL A 145 -17.24 -7.34 -13.09
N TRP A 146 -17.19 -7.50 -11.76
CA TRP A 146 -16.07 -7.03 -10.95
C TRP A 146 -14.75 -7.71 -11.32
N GLU A 147 -14.76 -9.04 -11.43
CA GLU A 147 -13.56 -9.82 -11.77
C GLU A 147 -13.08 -9.57 -13.20
N PRO A 148 -13.92 -9.63 -14.26
CA PRO A 148 -13.48 -9.26 -15.61
C PRO A 148 -12.92 -7.84 -15.71
N VAL A 149 -13.49 -6.87 -14.98
CA VAL A 149 -12.96 -5.50 -14.95
C VAL A 149 -11.56 -5.47 -14.32
N ASN A 150 -11.42 -5.99 -13.11
CA ASN A 150 -10.15 -5.94 -12.38
C ASN A 150 -9.04 -6.77 -13.02
N TYR A 151 -9.38 -7.93 -13.60
CA TYR A 151 -8.38 -8.87 -14.10
C TYR A 151 -8.04 -8.66 -15.60
N GLU A 152 -9.03 -8.27 -16.42
CA GLU A 152 -8.89 -8.20 -17.87
C GLU A 152 -9.02 -6.79 -18.45
N LEU A 153 -9.84 -5.90 -17.89
CA LEU A 153 -9.98 -4.53 -18.43
C LEU A 153 -8.78 -3.66 -18.03
N PHE A 154 -8.44 -3.62 -16.74
CA PHE A 154 -7.31 -2.85 -16.21
C PHE A 154 -5.95 -3.34 -16.73
N ARG A 155 -5.89 -4.57 -17.24
CA ARG A 155 -4.69 -5.12 -17.87
C ARG A 155 -4.37 -4.50 -19.24
N ARG A 156 -5.34 -3.88 -19.93
CA ARG A 156 -5.18 -3.48 -21.34
C ARG A 156 -4.47 -2.14 -21.51
N LEU A 157 -3.52 -2.06 -22.45
CA LEU A 157 -2.91 -0.79 -22.87
C LEU A 157 -3.96 0.23 -23.34
N SER A 158 -5.07 -0.24 -23.93
CA SER A 158 -6.18 0.63 -24.32
C SER A 158 -6.86 1.32 -23.14
N TYR A 159 -6.87 0.68 -21.96
CA TYR A 159 -7.36 1.31 -20.74
C TYR A 159 -6.37 2.38 -20.27
N ASN A 160 -5.09 2.04 -20.20
CA ASN A 160 -4.03 2.97 -19.83
C ASN A 160 -3.96 4.21 -20.75
N CYS A 161 -4.20 4.04 -22.06
CA CYS A 161 -4.34 5.14 -23.01
C CYS A 161 -5.38 6.17 -22.56
N SER A 162 -6.54 5.71 -22.06
CA SER A 162 -7.56 6.60 -21.51
C SER A 162 -7.15 7.19 -20.17
N ASP A 163 -6.49 6.41 -19.32
CA ASP A 163 -6.04 6.83 -17.99
C ASP A 163 -5.00 7.96 -18.10
N GLN A 164 -3.93 7.73 -18.89
CA GLN A 164 -2.91 8.70 -19.23
C GLN A 164 -3.51 10.00 -19.79
N LYS A 165 -4.54 9.90 -20.65
CA LYS A 165 -5.18 11.09 -21.23
C LYS A 165 -5.99 11.89 -20.21
N ASN A 166 -6.62 11.21 -19.25
CA ASN A 166 -7.33 11.85 -18.15
C ASN A 166 -6.36 12.49 -17.14
N ALA A 167 -5.18 11.89 -16.92
CA ALA A 167 -4.16 12.42 -16.00
C ALA A 167 -3.60 13.79 -16.41
N GLU A 168 -3.74 14.20 -17.67
CA GLU A 168 -3.47 15.59 -18.11
C GLU A 168 -4.28 16.62 -17.28
N LEU A 169 -5.49 16.26 -16.81
CA LEU A 169 -6.33 17.13 -15.96
C LEU A 169 -5.82 17.23 -14.51
N MET A 170 -4.92 16.33 -14.11
CA MET A 170 -4.34 16.30 -12.76
C MET A 170 -3.04 17.11 -12.69
N ALA A 171 -2.36 17.33 -13.82
CA ALA A 171 -1.09 18.04 -13.92
C ALA A 171 -1.02 19.44 -13.25
N PRO A 172 -2.08 20.27 -13.25
CA PRO A 172 -2.01 21.64 -12.71
C PRO A 172 -1.53 21.74 -11.25
N VAL A 173 -1.76 20.73 -10.42
CA VAL A 173 -1.33 20.73 -9.00
C VAL A 173 0.19 20.66 -8.83
N TYR A 174 0.92 20.21 -9.86
CA TYR A 174 2.38 20.20 -9.90
C TYR A 174 2.97 21.45 -10.57
N LYS A 175 2.14 22.32 -11.15
CA LYS A 175 2.59 23.40 -12.06
C LYS A 175 3.67 24.29 -11.42
N ASN A 176 3.43 24.73 -10.18
CA ASN A 176 4.31 25.64 -9.45
C ASN A 176 5.27 24.92 -8.47
N ILE A 177 5.41 23.60 -8.58
CA ILE A 177 6.44 22.83 -7.88
C ILE A 177 7.74 22.85 -8.72
N PRO A 178 8.92 23.06 -8.12
CA PRO A 178 10.21 23.02 -8.83
C PRO A 178 10.43 21.70 -9.55
N LYS A 179 10.77 21.73 -10.85
CA LYS A 179 10.78 20.54 -11.73
C LYS A 179 11.97 19.62 -11.49
N GLU A 180 12.98 20.14 -10.81
CA GLU A 180 14.23 19.49 -10.46
C GLU A 180 14.09 18.61 -9.21
N ILE A 181 12.97 18.68 -8.48
CA ILE A 181 12.75 17.81 -7.31
C ILE A 181 12.25 16.45 -7.79
N PRO A 182 12.88 15.33 -7.38
CA PRO A 182 12.41 14.01 -7.76
C PRO A 182 11.03 13.68 -7.17
N VAL A 183 10.22 12.97 -7.94
CA VAL A 183 8.88 12.52 -7.54
C VAL A 183 8.83 11.00 -7.55
N ILE A 184 8.43 10.42 -6.42
CA ILE A 184 8.00 9.02 -6.33
C ILE A 184 6.48 9.02 -6.28
N GLY A 185 5.85 8.56 -7.35
CA GLY A 185 4.42 8.25 -7.36
C GLY A 185 4.19 6.85 -6.80
N THR A 186 3.43 6.73 -5.71
CA THR A 186 3.08 5.45 -5.04
C THR A 186 1.76 4.86 -5.55
N HIS A 187 1.22 5.53 -6.56
CA HIS A 187 0.20 5.09 -7.49
C HIS A 187 0.52 5.72 -8.84
N VAL A 188 -0.08 5.19 -9.91
CA VAL A 188 0.19 5.64 -11.27
C VAL A 188 -0.22 7.11 -11.51
N TRP A 189 -1.32 7.57 -10.92
CA TRP A 189 -1.87 8.92 -11.17
C TRP A 189 -0.94 10.04 -10.70
N PRO A 190 -0.36 10.02 -9.48
CA PRO A 190 0.71 10.94 -9.11
C PRO A 190 1.87 10.98 -10.11
N ALA A 191 2.35 9.81 -10.57
CA ALA A 191 3.43 9.75 -11.54
C ALA A 191 3.03 10.34 -12.91
N GLN A 192 1.85 10.00 -13.43
CA GLN A 192 1.35 10.53 -14.69
C GLN A 192 1.13 12.03 -14.62
N ALA A 193 0.52 12.53 -13.54
CA ALA A 193 0.30 13.95 -13.30
C ALA A 193 1.62 14.73 -13.25
N ALA A 194 2.62 14.21 -12.53
CA ALA A 194 3.96 14.78 -12.45
C ALA A 194 4.63 14.86 -13.84
N ILE A 195 4.57 13.77 -14.61
CA ILE A 195 5.10 13.71 -15.98
C ILE A 195 4.41 14.73 -16.89
N HIS A 196 3.08 14.83 -16.85
CA HIS A 196 2.32 15.79 -17.66
C HIS A 196 2.59 17.25 -17.23
N ALA A 197 2.96 17.47 -15.96
CA ALA A 197 3.34 18.77 -15.44
C ALA A 197 4.82 19.14 -15.69
N GLY A 198 5.58 18.25 -16.35
CA GLY A 198 6.97 18.48 -16.73
C GLY A 198 7.99 18.26 -15.61
N MET A 199 7.66 17.49 -14.57
CA MET A 199 8.65 17.05 -13.57
C MET A 199 9.71 16.19 -14.27
N LYS A 200 11.00 16.45 -14.00
CA LYS A 200 12.11 15.83 -14.74
C LYS A 200 12.39 14.40 -14.29
N TYR A 201 12.38 14.17 -12.97
CA TYR A 201 12.79 12.90 -12.37
C TYR A 201 11.58 12.25 -11.70
N VAL A 202 10.95 11.30 -12.40
CA VAL A 202 9.74 10.63 -11.90
C VAL A 202 9.95 9.14 -11.83
N VAL A 203 9.72 8.58 -10.64
CA VAL A 203 9.66 7.15 -10.39
C VAL A 203 8.21 6.76 -10.08
N ASN A 204 7.72 5.72 -10.73
CA ASN A 204 6.41 5.14 -10.49
C ASN A 204 6.57 3.81 -9.73
N ALA A 205 6.24 3.81 -8.44
CA ALA A 205 6.29 2.62 -7.60
C ALA A 205 5.01 1.81 -7.77
N ILE A 206 5.10 0.70 -8.51
CA ILE A 206 3.95 -0.14 -8.82
C ILE A 206 3.49 -0.91 -7.58
N PRO A 207 2.24 -0.71 -7.10
CA PRO A 207 1.80 -1.25 -5.82
C PRO A 207 1.42 -2.74 -5.87
N ASP A 208 1.05 -3.27 -7.03
CA ASP A 208 0.47 -4.61 -7.20
C ASP A 208 1.48 -5.62 -7.78
N ASN A 209 1.27 -6.90 -7.49
CA ASN A 209 2.03 -8.03 -8.02
C ASN A 209 1.46 -8.62 -9.32
N TRP A 210 0.26 -8.19 -9.74
CA TRP A 210 -0.32 -8.58 -11.01
C TRP A 210 -0.03 -7.53 -12.10
N PRO A 211 0.67 -7.90 -13.20
CA PRO A 211 0.96 -6.98 -14.28
C PRO A 211 -0.29 -6.44 -14.97
N MET A 212 -0.55 -5.14 -14.77
CA MET A 212 -1.70 -4.44 -15.33
C MET A 212 -1.27 -3.12 -15.95
N ALA A 213 -1.73 -2.86 -17.18
CA ALA A 213 -1.46 -1.59 -17.84
C ALA A 213 -1.98 -0.38 -17.05
N LEU A 214 -3.02 -0.54 -16.20
CA LEU A 214 -3.47 0.50 -15.26
C LEU A 214 -2.28 1.14 -14.52
N HIS A 215 -1.29 0.37 -14.08
CA HIS A 215 -0.17 0.89 -13.29
C HIS A 215 0.94 1.57 -14.10
N LEU A 216 0.79 1.75 -15.41
CA LEU A 216 1.82 2.28 -16.28
C LEU A 216 1.78 3.82 -16.39
N SER A 217 2.94 4.45 -16.28
CA SER A 217 3.14 5.88 -16.48
C SER A 217 4.28 6.11 -17.47
N GLU A 218 3.95 6.23 -18.75
CA GLU A 218 4.93 6.44 -19.82
C GLU A 218 5.84 7.64 -19.51
N GLY A 219 7.16 7.45 -19.59
CA GLY A 219 8.15 8.48 -19.27
C GLY A 219 8.66 8.52 -17.84
N SER A 220 8.16 7.65 -16.96
CA SER A 220 8.74 7.42 -15.63
C SER A 220 9.59 6.16 -15.60
N VAL A 221 10.50 6.07 -14.61
CA VAL A 221 11.13 4.79 -14.24
C VAL A 221 10.15 4.02 -13.35
N HIS A 222 9.82 2.79 -13.73
CA HIS A 222 8.92 1.94 -12.96
C HIS A 222 9.74 1.10 -11.99
N THR A 223 9.27 1.00 -10.75
CA THR A 223 9.86 0.08 -9.77
C THR A 223 8.87 -1.03 -9.44
N ILE A 224 9.39 -2.22 -9.17
CA ILE A 224 8.62 -3.44 -8.98
C ILE A 224 9.14 -4.27 -7.80
N GLN A 225 8.21 -4.93 -7.10
CA GLN A 225 8.48 -5.71 -5.89
C GLN A 225 8.79 -7.20 -6.11
N THR A 226 8.45 -7.80 -7.27
CA THR A 226 8.69 -9.25 -7.51
C THR A 226 9.22 -9.56 -8.91
N HIS A 227 9.87 -10.71 -9.06
CA HIS A 227 10.38 -11.19 -10.34
C HIS A 227 9.27 -11.60 -11.32
N ASN A 228 8.16 -12.16 -10.83
CA ASN A 228 7.03 -12.55 -11.68
C ASN A 228 6.38 -11.31 -12.32
N SER A 229 6.13 -10.28 -11.50
CA SER A 229 5.60 -9.01 -12.02
C SER A 229 6.61 -8.31 -12.93
N TYR A 230 7.90 -8.32 -12.59
CA TYR A 230 8.96 -7.77 -13.46
C TYR A 230 8.92 -8.36 -14.86
N GLN A 231 8.91 -9.69 -14.99
CA GLN A 231 8.85 -10.34 -16.30
C GLN A 231 7.57 -9.98 -17.05
N GLY A 232 6.43 -9.96 -16.37
CA GLY A 232 5.15 -9.63 -16.99
C GLY A 232 5.05 -8.18 -17.48
N TYR A 233 5.58 -7.20 -16.73
CA TYR A 233 5.65 -5.81 -17.18
C TYR A 233 6.72 -5.63 -18.26
N ARG A 234 7.89 -6.25 -18.13
CA ARG A 234 9.01 -6.16 -19.10
C ARG A 234 8.57 -6.49 -20.52
N ILE A 235 7.67 -7.45 -20.69
CA ILE A 235 7.12 -7.85 -22.00
C ILE A 235 5.68 -7.36 -22.25
N LEU A 236 5.11 -6.58 -21.32
CA LEU A 236 3.71 -6.12 -21.33
C LEU A 236 2.72 -7.28 -21.57
N ASN A 237 2.91 -8.38 -20.83
CA ASN A 237 2.28 -9.66 -21.08
C ASN A 237 0.75 -9.58 -21.08
N GLY A 238 0.14 -9.88 -22.23
CA GLY A 238 -1.31 -9.89 -22.45
C GLY A 238 -2.00 -8.52 -22.35
N MET A 239 -1.25 -7.43 -22.36
CA MET A 239 -1.82 -6.07 -22.30
C MET A 239 -2.38 -5.59 -23.65
N ASN A 240 -2.15 -6.32 -24.74
CA ASN A 240 -2.68 -6.04 -26.09
C ASN A 240 -3.52 -7.21 -26.66
N GLY A 241 -4.25 -7.91 -25.77
CA GLY A 241 -5.06 -9.07 -26.15
C GLY A 241 -4.18 -10.20 -26.71
N LYS A 242 -4.46 -10.63 -27.95
CA LYS A 242 -3.69 -11.70 -28.63
C LYS A 242 -2.42 -11.21 -29.32
N LYS A 243 -2.19 -9.89 -29.40
CA LYS A 243 -1.02 -9.32 -30.07
C LYS A 243 0.14 -9.23 -29.09
N THR A 244 1.34 -9.58 -29.55
CA THR A 244 2.58 -9.37 -28.81
C THR A 244 2.91 -7.88 -28.76
N CYS A 245 3.29 -7.40 -27.59
CA CYS A 245 3.74 -6.02 -27.40
C CYS A 245 5.24 -5.90 -27.67
N ASN A 246 5.69 -4.70 -28.06
CA ASN A 246 7.08 -4.31 -27.88
C ASN A 246 7.39 -4.30 -26.38
N PRO A 247 8.53 -4.86 -25.96
CA PRO A 247 8.87 -4.91 -24.55
C PRO A 247 9.22 -3.51 -24.04
N MET A 248 9.07 -3.27 -22.74
CA MET A 248 9.43 -1.99 -22.12
C MET A 248 10.92 -1.67 -22.36
N PRO A 249 11.30 -0.41 -22.58
CA PRO A 249 12.71 -0.01 -22.64
C PRO A 249 13.47 -0.44 -21.37
N ASP A 250 14.75 -0.79 -21.53
CA ASP A 250 15.53 -1.42 -20.46
C ASP A 250 15.61 -0.57 -19.17
N GLN A 251 15.83 0.73 -19.33
CA GLN A 251 15.93 1.68 -18.21
C GLN A 251 14.58 2.10 -17.63
N SER A 252 13.45 1.68 -18.23
CA SER A 252 12.12 2.11 -17.79
C SER A 252 11.51 1.24 -16.70
N LEU A 253 12.16 0.12 -16.35
CA LEU A 253 11.65 -0.82 -15.35
C LEU A 253 12.77 -1.48 -14.52
N VAL A 254 12.67 -1.37 -13.20
CA VAL A 254 13.66 -1.86 -12.25
C VAL A 254 13.01 -2.74 -11.17
N TYR A 255 13.55 -3.93 -10.93
CA TYR A 255 13.22 -4.71 -9.75
C TYR A 255 13.96 -4.13 -8.54
N THR A 256 13.22 -3.80 -7.48
CA THR A 256 13.78 -3.12 -6.30
C THR A 256 13.69 -3.94 -5.02
N GLY A 257 12.82 -4.96 -5.00
CA GLY A 257 12.39 -5.61 -3.76
C GLY A 257 11.14 -4.95 -3.17
N HIS A 258 10.72 -5.43 -2.01
CA HIS A 258 9.47 -5.06 -1.32
C HIS A 258 9.54 -3.64 -0.74
N TYR A 259 8.44 -2.90 -0.83
CA TYR A 259 8.34 -1.53 -0.31
C TYR A 259 8.03 -1.53 1.19
N ILE A 260 9.08 -1.64 1.99
CA ILE A 260 8.99 -1.72 3.45
C ILE A 260 9.66 -0.51 4.09
N ASP A 261 9.04 -0.02 5.16
CA ASP A 261 9.49 1.13 5.93
C ASP A 261 10.82 0.86 6.65
N HIS A 262 11.61 1.92 6.89
CA HIS A 262 12.93 1.79 7.54
C HIS A 262 12.82 1.11 8.90
N GLU A 263 11.83 1.47 9.72
CA GLU A 263 11.67 0.96 11.08
C GLU A 263 11.47 -0.56 11.11
N LEU A 264 10.81 -1.13 10.11
CA LEU A 264 10.66 -2.58 9.99
C LEU A 264 11.95 -3.19 9.43
N VAL A 265 12.47 -2.70 8.32
CA VAL A 265 13.67 -3.26 7.66
C VAL A 265 14.87 -3.28 8.61
N SER A 266 15.14 -2.17 9.29
CA SER A 266 16.29 -2.04 10.19
C SER A 266 16.21 -2.95 11.42
N ASN A 267 15.02 -3.40 11.80
CA ASN A 267 14.80 -4.23 12.99
C ASN A 267 14.47 -5.69 12.69
N ILE A 268 14.39 -6.12 11.42
CA ILE A 268 14.02 -7.50 11.03
C ILE A 268 14.70 -8.58 11.89
N GLU A 269 16.02 -8.52 12.04
CA GLU A 269 16.78 -9.55 12.77
C GLU A 269 16.41 -9.57 14.25
N LYS A 270 16.36 -8.39 14.87
CA LYS A 270 15.96 -8.22 16.27
C LYS A 270 14.53 -8.69 16.51
N ASP A 271 13.60 -8.25 15.68
CA ASP A 271 12.18 -8.54 15.85
C ASP A 271 11.92 -10.04 15.57
N CYS A 272 12.58 -10.65 14.57
CA CYS A 272 12.49 -12.10 14.33
C CYS A 272 13.06 -12.93 15.48
N GLN A 273 14.20 -12.53 16.04
CA GLN A 273 14.75 -13.19 17.22
C GLN A 273 13.77 -13.10 18.40
N ALA A 274 13.17 -11.93 18.63
CA ALA A 274 12.19 -11.75 19.71
C ALA A 274 10.95 -12.64 19.56
N ARG A 275 10.49 -12.90 18.33
CA ARG A 275 9.38 -13.83 18.03
C ARG A 275 9.76 -15.28 18.36
N ILE A 276 10.96 -15.71 17.93
CA ILE A 276 11.51 -17.04 18.22
C ILE A 276 11.64 -17.24 19.73
N ASP A 277 12.22 -16.27 20.43
CA ASP A 277 12.41 -16.34 21.88
C ASP A 277 11.08 -16.39 22.62
N ARG A 278 10.04 -15.69 22.14
CA ARG A 278 8.68 -15.79 22.70
C ARG A 278 8.18 -17.22 22.69
N LYS A 279 8.27 -17.83 21.52
CA LYS A 279 7.77 -19.17 21.26
C LYS A 279 8.52 -20.21 22.11
N LYS A 280 9.85 -20.12 22.15
CA LYS A 280 10.71 -21.03 22.94
C LYS A 280 10.48 -20.90 24.44
N ASN A 281 10.18 -19.70 24.93
CA ASN A 281 9.92 -19.46 26.35
C ASN A 281 8.45 -19.67 26.75
N GLY A 282 7.59 -20.19 25.85
CA GLY A 282 6.18 -20.45 26.15
C GLY A 282 5.35 -19.21 26.45
N LYS A 283 5.81 -18.02 26.05
CA LYS A 283 5.07 -16.76 26.18
C LYS A 283 3.91 -16.72 25.18
N PRO A 284 2.88 -15.88 25.41
CA PRO A 284 1.73 -15.80 24.51
C PRO A 284 2.15 -15.49 23.07
N VAL A 285 1.67 -16.28 22.09
CA VAL A 285 1.84 -15.97 20.67
C VAL A 285 0.92 -14.81 20.30
N ARG A 286 1.48 -13.75 19.74
CA ARG A 286 0.83 -12.48 19.45
C ARG A 286 0.35 -12.45 17.99
N PHE A 287 -0.95 -12.51 17.78
CA PHE A 287 -1.56 -12.40 16.46
C PHE A 287 -2.01 -10.96 16.20
N LEU A 288 -1.65 -10.38 15.06
CA LEU A 288 -2.16 -9.08 14.61
C LEU A 288 -3.18 -9.30 13.50
N LEU A 289 -4.43 -8.94 13.76
CA LEU A 289 -5.53 -8.96 12.80
C LEU A 289 -5.73 -7.54 12.27
N THR A 290 -5.63 -7.40 10.94
CA THR A 290 -5.77 -6.10 10.28
C THR A 290 -7.01 -6.11 9.40
N ILE A 291 -8.01 -5.29 9.72
CA ILE A 291 -9.19 -5.15 8.88
C ILE A 291 -8.83 -4.28 7.67
N GLY A 292 -9.01 -4.81 6.46
CA GLY A 292 -8.87 -4.03 5.24
C GLY A 292 -10.03 -3.04 5.03
N GLY A 293 -9.82 -2.07 4.14
CA GLY A 293 -10.69 -0.91 3.83
C GLY A 293 -12.13 -1.16 3.33
N ALA A 294 -12.76 -2.28 3.65
CA ALA A 294 -14.13 -2.59 3.23
C ALA A 294 -14.96 -3.39 4.26
N GLY A 295 -14.41 -3.70 5.44
CA GLY A 295 -15.11 -4.47 6.50
C GLY A 295 -15.59 -5.86 6.08
N ALA A 296 -15.25 -6.33 4.86
CA ALA A 296 -15.77 -7.56 4.25
C ALA A 296 -15.19 -8.86 4.86
N GLN A 297 -14.43 -8.74 5.94
CA GLN A 297 -13.71 -9.82 6.61
C GLN A 297 -14.12 -9.98 8.07
N LYS A 298 -15.18 -9.29 8.51
CA LYS A 298 -15.64 -9.35 9.89
C LYS A 298 -15.97 -10.78 10.32
N GLU A 299 -16.67 -11.55 9.47
CA GLU A 299 -17.13 -12.89 9.81
C GLU A 299 -15.96 -13.86 10.05
N ILE A 300 -14.91 -13.78 9.21
CA ILE A 300 -13.70 -14.58 9.40
C ILE A 300 -12.91 -14.15 10.64
N PHE A 301 -12.86 -12.84 10.93
CA PHE A 301 -12.21 -12.34 12.14
C PHE A 301 -12.95 -12.78 13.40
N ALA A 302 -14.28 -12.74 13.39
CA ALA A 302 -15.08 -13.26 14.50
C ALA A 302 -14.84 -14.76 14.72
N GLY A 303 -14.71 -15.54 13.63
CA GLY A 303 -14.32 -16.95 13.70
C GLY A 303 -12.94 -17.17 14.30
N ILE A 304 -11.94 -16.39 13.89
CA ILE A 304 -10.57 -16.45 14.42
C ILE A 304 -10.55 -16.10 15.91
N ILE A 305 -11.19 -15.00 16.31
CA ILE A 305 -11.25 -14.56 17.72
C ILE A 305 -11.90 -15.65 18.57
N LYS A 306 -13.04 -16.18 18.14
CA LYS A 306 -13.74 -17.27 18.86
C LYS A 306 -12.86 -18.51 19.05
N HIS A 307 -12.07 -18.87 18.04
CA HIS A 307 -11.11 -19.99 18.13
C HIS A 307 -9.96 -19.71 19.11
N LEU A 308 -9.43 -18.48 19.10
CA LEU A 308 -8.28 -18.11 19.93
C LEU A 308 -8.65 -17.81 21.39
N LEU A 309 -9.90 -17.47 21.71
CA LEU A 309 -10.34 -17.10 23.06
C LEU A 309 -9.87 -18.08 24.16
N PRO A 310 -10.05 -19.42 24.03
CA PRO A 310 -9.56 -20.34 25.05
C PRO A 310 -8.04 -20.35 25.23
N ALA A 311 -7.27 -20.03 24.18
CA ALA A 311 -5.82 -19.90 24.26
C ALA A 311 -5.43 -18.56 24.90
N ILE A 312 -6.18 -17.50 24.64
CA ILE A 312 -6.02 -16.17 25.26
C ILE A 312 -6.27 -16.25 26.78
N GLU A 313 -7.37 -16.89 27.20
CA GLU A 313 -7.71 -17.10 28.61
C GLU A 313 -6.64 -17.90 29.37
N LYS A 314 -5.92 -18.78 28.68
CA LYS A 314 -4.83 -19.59 29.23
C LYS A 314 -3.46 -18.92 29.12
N GLY A 315 -3.38 -17.66 28.68
CA GLY A 315 -2.12 -16.93 28.50
C GLY A 315 -1.21 -17.52 27.41
N ARG A 316 -1.75 -18.25 26.44
CA ARG A 316 -1.00 -18.86 25.34
C ARG A 316 -1.06 -18.05 24.05
N ALA A 317 -2.03 -17.15 23.94
CA ALA A 317 -2.18 -16.25 22.82
C ALA A 317 -2.50 -14.83 23.30
N ALA A 318 -2.12 -13.84 22.50
CA ALA A 318 -2.56 -12.47 22.64
C ALA A 318 -2.99 -11.95 21.25
N LEU A 319 -3.90 -10.99 21.23
CA LEU A 319 -4.47 -10.50 19.99
C LEU A 319 -4.34 -8.98 19.88
N TYR A 320 -3.84 -8.50 18.75
CA TYR A 320 -3.95 -7.11 18.34
C TYR A 320 -4.99 -7.05 17.22
N VAL A 321 -6.01 -6.21 17.35
CA VAL A 321 -7.05 -6.05 16.35
C VAL A 321 -7.06 -4.59 15.91
N ASN A 322 -6.43 -4.32 14.77
CA ASN A 322 -6.51 -2.99 14.17
C ASN A 322 -7.69 -2.94 13.19
N VAL A 323 -8.72 -2.17 13.55
CA VAL A 323 -9.93 -1.99 12.73
C VAL A 323 -9.82 -0.79 11.77
N GLY A 324 -8.67 -0.12 11.73
CA GLY A 324 -8.44 1.07 10.91
C GLY A 324 -9.33 2.23 11.37
N ASP A 325 -10.05 2.84 10.43
CA ASP A 325 -11.02 3.92 10.64
C ASP A 325 -12.48 3.41 10.75
N TYR A 326 -12.69 2.11 11.00
CA TYR A 326 -14.02 1.50 11.12
C TYR A 326 -14.42 1.16 12.56
N ARG A 327 -14.74 2.17 13.37
CA ARG A 327 -15.15 1.97 14.77
C ARG A 327 -16.30 0.98 14.92
N ASN A 328 -17.28 1.06 14.01
CA ASN A 328 -18.45 0.17 14.03
C ASN A 328 -18.07 -1.31 13.96
N VAL A 329 -16.99 -1.66 13.24
CA VAL A 329 -16.57 -3.06 13.13
C VAL A 329 -16.04 -3.58 14.47
N TRP A 330 -15.33 -2.75 15.24
CA TRP A 330 -14.91 -3.09 16.59
C TRP A 330 -16.09 -3.32 17.53
N ASP A 331 -17.04 -2.38 17.55
CA ASP A 331 -18.24 -2.48 18.40
C ASP A 331 -19.07 -3.72 18.05
N GLU A 332 -19.19 -4.04 16.76
CA GLU A 332 -19.86 -5.24 16.29
C GLU A 332 -19.15 -6.54 16.73
N LEU A 333 -17.81 -6.60 16.70
CA LEU A 333 -17.04 -7.74 17.21
C LEU A 333 -17.28 -7.95 18.72
N LEU A 334 -17.28 -6.87 19.52
CA LEU A 334 -17.61 -6.94 20.95
C LEU A 334 -19.03 -7.48 21.19
N ASN A 335 -19.98 -7.10 20.35
CA ASN A 335 -21.37 -7.55 20.46
C ASN A 335 -21.53 -9.04 20.07
N GLU A 336 -20.89 -9.49 19.00
CA GLU A 336 -21.03 -10.87 18.48
C GLU A 336 -20.23 -11.92 19.26
N ILE A 337 -19.26 -11.48 20.06
CA ILE A 337 -18.34 -12.35 20.81
C ILE A 337 -18.39 -11.97 22.29
N PRO A 338 -19.41 -12.42 23.05
CA PRO A 338 -19.59 -12.02 24.44
C PRO A 338 -18.36 -12.27 25.33
N GLY A 339 -17.63 -13.38 25.10
CA GLY A 339 -16.41 -13.73 25.83
C GLY A 339 -15.23 -12.76 25.62
N MET A 340 -15.27 -11.93 24.57
CA MET A 340 -14.20 -10.96 24.28
C MET A 340 -14.09 -9.89 25.37
N ARG A 341 -15.23 -9.41 25.90
CA ARG A 341 -15.28 -8.29 26.85
C ARG A 341 -14.46 -8.51 28.12
N ALA A 342 -14.30 -9.78 28.55
CA ALA A 342 -13.59 -10.11 29.78
C ALA A 342 -12.07 -9.92 29.67
N CYS A 343 -11.51 -9.78 28.46
CA CYS A 343 -10.07 -9.76 28.23
C CYS A 343 -9.62 -8.66 27.26
N VAL A 344 -10.44 -7.64 27.04
CA VAL A 344 -10.17 -6.54 26.10
C VAL A 344 -9.53 -5.33 26.78
N SER A 345 -8.52 -4.77 26.12
CA SER A 345 -8.02 -3.40 26.32
C SER A 345 -8.25 -2.59 25.05
N GLU A 346 -8.75 -1.37 25.18
CA GLU A 346 -9.13 -0.53 24.05
C GLU A 346 -8.16 0.66 23.89
N HIS A 347 -7.58 0.80 22.70
CA HIS A 347 -6.72 1.90 22.29
C HIS A 347 -7.43 2.70 21.18
N MET A 348 -8.36 3.57 21.59
CA MET A 348 -9.36 4.18 20.70
C MET A 348 -9.09 5.67 20.47
N ASN A 349 -8.70 6.01 19.25
CA ASN A 349 -8.49 7.39 18.77
C ASN A 349 -7.54 8.21 19.66
N ASN A 350 -6.52 7.54 20.19
CA ASN A 350 -5.45 8.13 20.99
C ASN A 350 -4.11 7.64 20.44
N TRP A 351 -3.45 8.49 19.65
CA TRP A 351 -2.21 8.15 18.97
C TRP A 351 -1.06 7.91 19.94
N GLU A 352 -0.92 8.76 20.95
CA GLU A 352 0.13 8.63 21.98
C GLU A 352 0.01 7.28 22.71
N ASP A 353 -1.19 6.86 23.09
CA ASP A 353 -1.43 5.55 23.71
C ASP A 353 -1.08 4.37 22.77
N THR A 354 -1.33 4.52 21.46
CA THR A 354 -0.93 3.52 20.47
C THR A 354 0.59 3.41 20.33
N GLU A 355 1.29 4.54 20.28
CA GLU A 355 2.77 4.59 20.25
C GLU A 355 3.36 4.01 21.52
N ASP A 356 2.81 4.38 22.68
CA ASP A 356 3.20 3.87 23.99
C ASP A 356 3.04 2.36 24.10
N PHE A 357 1.88 1.84 23.67
CA PHE A 357 1.64 0.41 23.65
C PHE A 357 2.64 -0.29 22.73
N ALA A 358 2.82 0.21 21.51
CA ALA A 358 3.72 -0.39 20.53
C ALA A 358 5.17 -0.42 21.05
N ALA A 359 5.62 0.65 21.71
CA ALA A 359 6.95 0.72 22.32
C ALA A 359 7.08 -0.26 23.50
N LYS A 360 6.11 -0.29 24.43
CA LYS A 360 6.10 -1.20 25.59
C LYS A 360 6.10 -2.66 25.15
N ALA A 361 5.37 -3.01 24.08
CA ALA A 361 5.28 -4.37 23.56
C ALA A 361 6.60 -4.91 22.98
N LEU A 362 7.58 -4.04 22.67
CA LEU A 362 8.91 -4.45 22.22
C LEU A 362 9.83 -4.88 23.38
N ASP A 363 9.54 -4.46 24.61
CA ASP A 363 10.32 -4.83 25.77
C ASP A 363 9.95 -6.26 26.21
N PRO A 364 10.90 -7.22 26.22
CA PRO A 364 10.63 -8.59 26.64
C PRO A 364 10.21 -8.72 28.11
N ALA A 365 10.43 -7.69 28.95
CA ALA A 365 9.94 -7.64 30.33
C ALA A 365 8.42 -7.44 30.41
N ASN A 366 7.80 -6.91 29.35
CA ASN A 366 6.36 -6.69 29.30
C ASN A 366 5.66 -7.90 28.65
N ASP A 367 4.91 -8.64 29.46
CA ASP A 367 4.03 -9.69 28.96
C ASP A 367 2.73 -9.06 28.46
N ILE A 368 2.48 -9.22 27.16
CA ILE A 368 1.27 -8.74 26.50
C ILE A 368 0.28 -9.89 26.45
N THR A 369 -0.89 -9.69 27.06
CA THR A 369 -1.93 -10.71 27.24
C THR A 369 -3.30 -10.14 26.89
N GLY A 370 -4.25 -11.00 26.55
CA GLY A 370 -5.61 -10.56 26.22
C GLY A 370 -5.73 -10.05 24.79
N ILE A 371 -6.71 -9.18 24.57
CA ILE A 371 -7.09 -8.64 23.26
C ILE A 371 -6.96 -7.12 23.31
N HIS A 372 -6.17 -6.54 22.41
CA HIS A 372 -5.97 -5.12 22.27
C HIS A 372 -6.62 -4.61 20.98
N GLY A 373 -7.65 -3.77 21.10
CA GLY A 373 -8.33 -3.15 19.96
C GLY A 373 -7.74 -1.79 19.62
N PHE A 374 -7.51 -1.52 18.34
CA PHE A 374 -6.96 -0.25 17.84
C PHE A 374 -7.88 0.35 16.78
N TYR A 375 -8.18 1.64 16.94
CA TYR A 375 -8.99 2.44 16.02
C TYR A 375 -8.46 3.87 16.00
N HIS A 376 -8.44 4.50 14.83
CA HIS A 376 -8.16 5.93 14.68
C HIS A 376 -9.06 6.53 13.61
N GLU A 377 -9.66 7.68 13.87
CA GLU A 377 -10.46 8.40 12.87
C GLU A 377 -9.57 8.94 11.75
N ASN A 378 -8.34 9.33 12.08
CA ASN A 378 -7.36 9.73 11.09
C ASN A 378 -6.83 8.51 10.33
N ILE A 379 -7.00 8.52 9.00
CA ILE A 379 -6.58 7.42 8.15
C ILE A 379 -5.07 7.15 8.18
N PHE A 380 -4.22 8.17 8.38
CA PHE A 380 -2.77 7.96 8.42
C PHE A 380 -2.37 7.23 9.68
N GLU A 381 -2.88 7.65 10.83
CA GLU A 381 -2.69 6.97 12.12
C GLU A 381 -3.25 5.55 12.09
N ALA A 382 -4.47 5.37 11.56
CA ALA A 382 -5.12 4.07 11.39
C ALA A 382 -4.25 3.08 10.59
N VAL A 383 -3.65 3.53 9.49
CA VAL A 383 -2.75 2.73 8.65
C VAL A 383 -1.42 2.46 9.34
N TYR A 384 -0.82 3.49 9.94
CA TYR A 384 0.52 3.44 10.52
C TYR A 384 0.57 2.67 11.83
N ALA A 385 -0.54 2.63 12.60
CA ALA A 385 -0.68 1.76 13.78
C ALA A 385 -0.31 0.31 13.45
N THR A 386 -0.72 -0.21 12.29
CA THR A 386 -0.33 -1.57 11.88
C THR A 386 1.18 -1.74 11.75
N ASN A 387 1.91 -0.74 11.23
CA ASN A 387 3.36 -0.82 11.06
C ASN A 387 4.06 -0.87 12.42
N LEU A 388 3.61 -0.04 13.37
CA LEU A 388 4.14 -0.04 14.74
C LEU A 388 3.88 -1.38 15.43
N LEU A 389 2.65 -1.90 15.34
CA LEU A 389 2.25 -3.17 15.95
C LEU A 389 2.92 -4.39 15.32
N MET A 390 3.27 -4.32 14.02
CA MET A 390 3.93 -5.42 13.31
C MET A 390 5.28 -5.79 13.93
N ARG A 391 5.98 -4.84 14.55
CA ARG A 391 7.28 -5.10 15.18
C ARG A 391 7.21 -6.06 16.37
N SER A 392 6.13 -6.00 17.15
CA SER A 392 5.96 -6.78 18.38
C SER A 392 5.03 -7.98 18.23
N CYS A 393 4.27 -8.08 17.12
CA CYS A 393 3.46 -9.25 16.81
C CYS A 393 4.31 -10.42 16.29
N ASP A 394 3.84 -11.64 16.47
CA ASP A 394 4.51 -12.84 15.99
C ASP A 394 3.94 -13.31 14.65
N VAL A 395 2.63 -13.14 14.44
CA VAL A 395 1.94 -13.54 13.21
C VAL A 395 0.99 -12.44 12.76
N LEU A 396 1.13 -12.01 11.51
CA LEU A 396 0.19 -11.11 10.85
C LEU A 396 -0.90 -11.91 10.13
N VAL A 397 -2.16 -11.70 10.52
CA VAL A 397 -3.34 -12.30 9.89
C VAL A 397 -3.97 -11.28 8.95
N THR A 398 -3.89 -11.53 7.65
CA THR A 398 -4.26 -10.53 6.64
C THR A 398 -4.66 -11.15 5.31
N LYS A 399 -5.27 -10.36 4.42
CA LYS A 399 -5.44 -10.75 3.01
C LYS A 399 -4.10 -10.64 2.27
N PRO A 400 -3.89 -11.42 1.20
CA PRO A 400 -2.64 -11.40 0.45
C PRO A 400 -2.49 -10.20 -0.51
N SER A 401 -2.75 -8.99 -0.02
CA SER A 401 -2.57 -7.74 -0.77
C SER A 401 -1.23 -7.09 -0.45
N GLU A 402 -1.18 -5.78 -0.20
CA GLU A 402 0.02 -5.00 0.07
C GLU A 402 0.77 -5.47 1.33
N LEU A 403 0.06 -6.05 2.31
CA LEU A 403 0.69 -6.63 3.50
C LEU A 403 1.38 -7.99 3.22
N ALA A 404 1.20 -8.58 2.04
CA ALA A 404 1.89 -9.80 1.65
C ALA A 404 3.41 -9.63 1.56
N PHE A 405 3.89 -8.40 1.40
CA PHE A 405 5.31 -8.09 1.23
C PHE A 405 6.06 -7.86 2.56
N TYR A 406 5.34 -7.74 3.67
CA TYR A 406 5.92 -7.31 4.95
C TYR A 406 6.73 -8.42 5.62
N PRO A 407 7.89 -8.11 6.22
CA PRO A 407 8.83 -9.09 6.79
C PRO A 407 8.39 -9.58 8.18
N VAL A 408 7.18 -10.13 8.25
CA VAL A 408 6.58 -10.73 9.44
C VAL A 408 6.01 -12.09 9.01
N PRO A 409 6.03 -13.15 9.85
CA PRO A 409 5.30 -14.38 9.55
C PRO A 409 3.82 -14.10 9.28
N LYS A 410 3.29 -14.53 8.14
CA LYS A 410 1.92 -14.19 7.69
C LYS A 410 1.01 -15.40 7.61
N LEU A 411 -0.19 -15.28 8.14
CA LEU A 411 -1.32 -16.16 7.85
C LEU A 411 -2.25 -15.44 6.85
N PHE A 412 -2.35 -15.97 5.63
CA PHE A 412 -3.27 -15.39 4.64
C PHE A 412 -4.68 -15.94 4.74
N ILE A 413 -5.61 -15.03 5.00
CA ILE A 413 -7.04 -15.31 4.85
C ILE A 413 -7.51 -15.05 3.41
N ARG A 414 -8.73 -15.50 3.12
CA ARG A 414 -9.35 -15.38 1.79
C ARG A 414 -9.26 -13.96 1.23
N ARG A 415 -8.79 -13.87 -0.01
CA ARG A 415 -8.69 -12.62 -0.77
C ARG A 415 -10.05 -12.05 -1.20
N VAL A 416 -10.06 -10.77 -1.52
CA VAL A 416 -11.22 -10.05 -2.09
C VAL A 416 -11.08 -9.95 -3.60
N GLY A 417 -9.90 -9.56 -4.09
CA GLY A 417 -9.57 -9.43 -5.51
C GLY A 417 -8.87 -10.69 -6.03
N LYS A 418 -9.22 -11.13 -7.26
CA LYS A 418 -8.55 -12.30 -7.86
C LYS A 418 -7.03 -12.12 -7.98
N HIS A 419 -6.56 -10.91 -8.31
CA HIS A 419 -5.15 -10.58 -8.47
C HIS A 419 -4.33 -10.76 -7.18
N GLU A 420 -4.95 -10.62 -6.00
CA GLU A 420 -4.28 -10.77 -4.70
C GLU A 420 -3.74 -12.19 -4.47
N MET A 421 -4.16 -13.22 -5.24
CA MET A 421 -3.57 -14.56 -5.11
C MET A 421 -2.07 -14.58 -5.36
N TRP A 422 -1.57 -13.67 -6.20
CA TRP A 422 -0.15 -13.57 -6.50
C TRP A 422 0.67 -13.07 -5.31
N GLY A 423 0.06 -12.34 -4.36
CA GLY A 423 0.70 -11.99 -3.10
C GLY A 423 0.90 -13.21 -2.21
N ALA A 424 -0.11 -14.09 -2.11
CA ALA A 424 -0.04 -15.31 -1.31
C ALA A 424 0.99 -16.30 -1.87
N ILE A 425 0.98 -16.50 -3.19
CA ILE A 425 1.93 -17.40 -3.87
C ILE A 425 3.36 -16.93 -3.63
N HIS A 426 3.64 -15.65 -3.90
CA HIS A 426 4.98 -15.09 -3.73
C HIS A 426 5.49 -15.21 -2.29
N SER A 427 4.67 -14.82 -1.31
CA SER A 427 4.99 -14.90 0.12
C SER A 427 5.24 -16.34 0.60
N ALA A 428 4.46 -17.31 0.10
CA ALA A 428 4.70 -18.72 0.37
C ALA A 428 6.00 -19.24 -0.27
N GLU A 429 6.31 -18.81 -1.51
CA GLU A 429 7.54 -19.19 -2.22
C GLU A 429 8.81 -18.62 -1.55
N VAL A 430 8.75 -17.40 -1.01
CA VAL A 430 9.87 -16.82 -0.23
C VAL A 430 9.87 -17.27 1.24
N GLY A 431 8.87 -18.06 1.64
CA GLY A 431 8.84 -18.75 2.93
C GLY A 431 8.49 -17.89 4.14
N ASP A 432 7.88 -16.71 3.93
CA ASP A 432 7.51 -15.79 5.02
C ASP A 432 5.99 -15.64 5.24
N GLY A 433 5.19 -16.41 4.51
CA GLY A 433 3.76 -16.54 4.75
C GLY A 433 3.20 -17.91 4.39
N THR A 434 1.97 -18.18 4.84
CA THR A 434 1.24 -19.41 4.51
C THR A 434 0.75 -19.41 3.08
N LEU A 435 0.20 -20.53 2.63
CA LEU A 435 -0.76 -20.54 1.53
C LEU A 435 -2.03 -19.74 1.90
N GLU A 436 -2.82 -19.37 0.89
CA GLU A 436 -4.11 -18.71 1.11
C GLU A 436 -5.14 -19.68 1.74
N CYS A 437 -5.59 -19.41 2.96
CA CYS A 437 -6.68 -20.11 3.61
C CYS A 437 -8.03 -19.59 3.08
N ARG A 438 -8.73 -20.41 2.29
CA ARG A 438 -9.99 -20.02 1.61
C ARG A 438 -11.24 -20.21 2.46
N ASP A 439 -11.11 -20.92 3.58
CA ASP A 439 -12.19 -21.20 4.53
C ASP A 439 -11.67 -21.20 5.98
N MET A 440 -12.62 -21.25 6.92
CA MET A 440 -12.32 -21.21 8.35
C MET A 440 -11.57 -22.45 8.84
N GLY A 441 -11.83 -23.63 8.27
CA GLY A 441 -11.18 -24.88 8.70
C GLY A 441 -9.66 -24.84 8.45
N HIS A 442 -9.25 -24.43 7.26
CA HIS A 442 -7.84 -24.23 6.94
C HIS A 442 -7.22 -23.05 7.72
N THR A 443 -8.00 -22.01 8.01
CA THR A 443 -7.56 -20.89 8.85
C THR A 443 -7.24 -21.37 10.27
N VAL A 444 -8.14 -22.15 10.88
CA VAL A 444 -7.95 -22.78 12.20
C VAL A 444 -6.71 -23.68 12.20
N GLN A 445 -6.57 -24.53 11.17
CA GLN A 445 -5.39 -25.40 11.06
C GLN A 445 -4.09 -24.60 11.07
N MET A 446 -4.01 -23.48 10.34
CA MET A 446 -2.82 -22.64 10.35
C MET A 446 -2.61 -21.90 11.67
N LEU A 447 -3.68 -21.42 12.33
CA LEU A 447 -3.57 -20.86 13.68
C LEU A 447 -2.98 -21.87 14.67
N ASP A 448 -3.46 -23.11 14.60
CA ASP A 448 -2.99 -24.20 15.45
C ASP A 448 -1.53 -24.57 15.14
N MET A 449 -1.09 -24.53 13.88
CA MET A 449 0.34 -24.65 13.55
C MET A 449 1.17 -23.57 14.25
N PHE A 450 0.76 -22.29 14.18
CA PHE A 450 1.50 -21.23 14.87
C PHE A 450 1.49 -21.36 16.40
N LEU A 451 0.40 -21.85 16.99
CA LEU A 451 0.27 -22.03 18.44
C LEU A 451 1.03 -23.24 18.96
N TRP A 452 0.97 -24.37 18.27
CA TRP A 452 1.35 -25.67 18.84
C TRP A 452 2.58 -26.29 18.19
N ASP A 453 2.86 -26.01 16.92
CA ASP A 453 4.09 -26.49 16.29
C ASP A 453 5.29 -25.70 16.82
N GLU A 454 6.38 -26.41 17.15
CA GLU A 454 7.58 -25.81 17.75
C GLU A 454 8.44 -25.05 16.73
N HIS A 455 8.37 -25.42 15.45
CA HIS A 455 9.32 -24.99 14.42
C HIS A 455 8.69 -24.10 13.35
N PHE A 456 7.38 -24.14 13.16
CA PHE A 456 6.71 -23.46 12.04
C PHE A 456 6.96 -21.95 12.03
N LEU A 457 6.77 -21.28 13.17
CA LEU A 457 7.05 -19.85 13.33
C LEU A 457 8.55 -19.53 13.20
N GLU A 458 9.41 -20.38 13.79
CA GLU A 458 10.86 -20.21 13.76
C GLU A 458 11.39 -20.27 12.32
N ASN A 459 10.94 -21.26 11.54
CA ASN A 459 11.33 -21.42 10.14
C ASN A 459 10.96 -20.18 9.30
N MET A 460 9.75 -19.62 9.48
CA MET A 460 9.37 -18.37 8.81
C MET A 460 10.25 -17.20 9.21
N CYS A 461 10.58 -17.06 10.50
CA CYS A 461 11.49 -16.02 10.98
C CYS A 461 12.89 -16.15 10.37
N MET A 462 13.43 -17.36 10.27
CA MET A 462 14.73 -17.60 9.62
C MET A 462 14.70 -17.25 8.13
N ASN A 463 13.64 -17.60 7.42
CA ASN A 463 13.46 -17.21 6.01
C ASN A 463 13.43 -15.70 5.84
N ILE A 464 12.71 -14.97 6.70
CA ILE A 464 12.69 -13.50 6.69
C ILE A 464 14.11 -12.94 6.88
N VAL A 465 14.88 -13.46 7.84
CA VAL A 465 16.28 -13.02 8.05
C VAL A 465 17.15 -13.31 6.83
N ASN A 466 16.99 -14.46 6.18
CA ASN A 466 17.74 -14.79 4.97
C ASN A 466 17.33 -13.92 3.78
N ASN A 467 16.03 -13.63 3.63
CA ASN A 467 15.49 -12.73 2.61
C ASN A 467 16.01 -11.29 2.80
N LYS A 468 16.17 -10.82 4.05
CA LYS A 468 16.83 -9.54 4.36
C LYS A 468 18.27 -9.53 3.84
N LYS A 469 19.05 -10.58 4.09
CA LYS A 469 20.44 -10.67 3.60
C LYS A 469 20.52 -10.64 2.08
N ALA A 470 19.50 -11.16 1.39
CA ALA A 470 19.36 -11.09 -0.05
C ALA A 470 18.85 -9.73 -0.58
N GLY A 471 18.55 -8.77 0.31
CA GLY A 471 18.04 -7.44 -0.04
C GLY A 471 16.56 -7.41 -0.44
N LEU A 472 15.79 -8.48 -0.16
CA LEU A 472 14.39 -8.58 -0.61
C LEU A 472 13.52 -7.43 -0.08
N TYR A 473 13.78 -6.93 1.12
CA TYR A 473 12.97 -5.91 1.78
C TYR A 473 13.51 -4.48 1.60
N ASP A 474 14.54 -4.27 0.77
CA ASP A 474 15.17 -2.96 0.56
C ASP A 474 14.49 -2.11 -0.52
N GLY A 475 13.29 -2.50 -0.96
CA GLY A 475 12.59 -1.87 -2.09
C GLY A 475 12.44 -0.37 -1.96
N ALA A 476 11.92 0.11 -0.82
CA ALA A 476 11.71 1.55 -0.60
C ALA A 476 13.04 2.33 -0.65
N TYR A 477 14.11 1.79 -0.04
CA TYR A 477 15.44 2.37 -0.14
C TYR A 477 15.94 2.46 -1.58
N ASN A 478 15.76 1.39 -2.35
CA ASN A 478 16.20 1.33 -3.72
C ASN A 478 15.40 2.30 -4.61
N VAL A 479 14.09 2.44 -4.40
CA VAL A 479 13.26 3.45 -5.09
C VAL A 479 13.79 4.87 -4.81
N VAL A 480 14.05 5.22 -3.55
CA VAL A 480 14.58 6.54 -3.19
C VAL A 480 15.95 6.80 -3.83
N LYS A 481 16.85 5.81 -3.79
CA LYS A 481 18.17 5.90 -4.44
C LYS A 481 18.05 6.13 -5.95
N ILE A 482 17.10 5.46 -6.61
CA ILE A 482 16.82 5.64 -8.04
C ILE A 482 16.31 7.07 -8.29
N ALA A 483 15.31 7.53 -7.55
CA ALA A 483 14.74 8.86 -7.73
C ALA A 483 15.80 9.98 -7.57
N MET A 484 16.65 9.88 -6.55
CA MET A 484 17.75 10.82 -6.33
C MET A 484 18.94 10.59 -7.28
N GLY A 485 19.07 9.40 -7.85
CA GLY A 485 20.07 9.06 -8.87
C GLY A 485 19.77 9.74 -10.20
N LEU A 486 18.52 9.70 -10.65
CA LEU A 486 18.06 10.36 -11.89
C LEU A 486 18.42 11.84 -11.92
N LYS A 487 18.37 12.52 -10.78
CA LYS A 487 18.73 13.93 -10.65
C LYS A 487 20.24 14.19 -10.72
N ARG A 488 21.08 13.22 -10.32
CA ARG A 488 22.54 13.37 -10.32
C ARG A 488 23.16 13.06 -11.68
N GLU A 489 22.45 12.33 -12.52
CA GLU A 489 22.88 11.94 -13.86
C GLU A 489 22.51 12.97 -14.95
N ASP A 490 21.58 13.88 -14.64
CA ASP A 490 21.20 15.04 -15.46
C ASP A 490 22.05 16.27 -15.10
#